data_AF-A0A9K3P2M9-F1
#
_entry.id   AF-A0A9K3P2M9-F1
#
_cell.length_a   1.000
_cell.length_b   1.000
_cell.length_c   1.000
_cell.angle_alpha   90.00
_cell.angle_beta   90.00
_cell.angle_gamma   90.00
#
_symmetry.space_group_name_H-M   'P 1'
#
loop_
_entity.id
_entity.type
_entity.pdbx_description
1 polymer ?
#
loop_
_entity_poly.entity_id
_entity_poly.type
_entity_poly.pdbx_seq_one_letter_code
_entity_poly.pdbx_strand_id
1 'polypeptide(L)'
;MKVTVGVIRRVLNLRDNDSDPTIVSERLVKGLWCRMGFAGSVNGRMQKTSFSHAYKFMAHCVLHALSHRKGGYDETQDYIMNIIACLVLNRPYNISQVIFDHMSENVKDGSKSFLCILGLSRC
;
A
#
# COMPACT_ATOMS: atom_id res chain seq x y z
N MET A 1 6.62 21.63 14.95
CA MET A 1 5.60 21.29 13.93
C MET A 1 5.03 19.92 14.29
N LYS A 2 3.74 19.83 14.66
CA LYS A 2 3.10 18.52 14.90
C LYS A 2 2.60 18.01 13.55
N VAL A 3 3.14 16.89 13.09
CA VAL A 3 2.64 16.21 11.88
C VAL A 3 1.31 15.58 12.26
N THR A 4 0.26 15.87 11.49
CA THR A 4 -1.07 15.25 11.63
C THR A 4 -1.49 14.65 10.28
N VAL A 5 -2.47 13.75 10.30
CA VAL A 5 -3.02 13.11 9.09
C VAL A 5 -3.46 14.15 8.05
N GLY A 6 -4.09 15.24 8.51
CA GLY A 6 -4.51 16.34 7.63
C GLY A 6 -3.35 17.06 6.92
N VAL A 7 -2.14 17.08 7.50
CA VAL A 7 -0.94 17.61 6.83
C VAL A 7 -0.54 16.70 5.67
N ILE A 8 -0.56 15.38 5.88
CA ILE A 8 -0.24 14.39 4.84
C ILE A 8 -1.23 14.49 3.69
N ARG A 9 -2.53 14.50 4.01
CA ARG A 9 -3.60 14.63 3.02
C ARG A 9 -3.42 15.88 2.15
N ARG A 10 -3.10 17.01 2.78
CA ARG A 10 -2.85 18.28 2.09
C ARG A 10 -1.60 18.24 1.21
N VAL A 11 -0.48 17.75 1.73
CA VAL A 11 0.82 17.75 1.02
C VAL A 11 0.82 16.77 -0.15
N LEU A 12 0.22 15.59 0.04
CA LEU A 12 0.12 14.56 -0.99
C LEU A 12 -1.10 14.71 -1.91
N ASN A 13 -1.95 15.72 -1.65
CA ASN A 13 -3.19 15.98 -2.36
C ASN A 13 -4.09 14.73 -2.46
N LEU A 14 -4.19 13.97 -1.37
CA LEU A 14 -5.03 12.78 -1.27
C LEU A 14 -6.49 13.22 -1.05
N ARG A 15 -7.43 12.54 -1.70
CA ARG A 15 -8.88 12.81 -1.63
C ARG A 15 -9.63 11.92 -0.64
N ASP A 16 -8.91 11.34 0.30
CA ASP A 16 -9.47 10.46 1.32
C ASP A 16 -10.05 11.27 2.51
N ASN A 17 -10.81 10.60 3.36
CA ASN A 17 -11.40 11.19 4.56
C ASN A 17 -11.14 10.33 5.80
N ASP A 18 -11.26 10.95 6.98
CA ASP A 18 -11.06 10.25 8.25
C ASP A 18 -12.17 9.22 8.53
N SER A 19 -13.32 9.34 7.86
CA SER A 19 -14.42 8.39 7.89
C SER A 19 -14.20 7.14 7.02
N ASP A 20 -13.19 7.15 6.14
CA ASP A 20 -12.95 6.06 5.21
C ASP A 20 -12.26 4.88 5.91
N PRO A 21 -12.54 3.64 5.49
CA PRO A 21 -11.95 2.47 6.11
C PRO A 21 -10.43 2.41 5.85
N THR A 22 -9.68 1.98 6.87
CA THR A 22 -8.25 1.65 6.77
C THR A 22 -8.00 0.14 6.63
N ILE A 23 -8.98 -0.68 6.99
CA ILE A 23 -8.92 -2.14 6.92
C ILE A 23 -10.04 -2.64 6.00
N VAL A 24 -9.67 -3.49 5.05
CA VAL A 24 -10.61 -4.16 4.14
C VAL A 24 -10.69 -5.63 4.54
N SER A 25 -11.84 -6.26 4.35
CA SER A 25 -12.00 -7.69 4.61
C SER A 25 -11.00 -8.50 3.78
N GLU A 26 -10.20 -9.33 4.46
CA GLU A 26 -9.20 -10.20 3.84
C GLU A 26 -9.79 -11.10 2.74
N ARG A 27 -11.01 -11.63 2.98
CA ARG A 27 -11.73 -12.46 2.01
C ARG A 27 -12.04 -11.71 0.71
N LEU A 28 -12.40 -10.43 0.81
CA LEU A 28 -12.68 -9.58 -0.34
C LEU A 28 -11.39 -9.32 -1.13
N VAL A 29 -10.31 -8.99 -0.43
CA VAL A 29 -8.99 -8.74 -1.04
C VAL A 29 -8.51 -9.99 -1.76
N LYS A 30 -8.39 -11.12 -1.07
CA LYS A 30 -7.97 -12.40 -1.65
C LYS A 30 -8.85 -12.82 -2.83
N GLY A 31 -10.17 -12.67 -2.73
CA GLY A 31 -11.10 -12.96 -3.82
C GLY A 31 -10.89 -12.08 -5.06
N LEU A 32 -10.57 -10.79 -4.87
CA LEU A 32 -10.22 -9.89 -5.97
C LEU A 32 -8.88 -10.26 -6.60
N TRP A 33 -7.90 -10.66 -5.79
CA TRP A 33 -6.58 -11.06 -6.27
C TRP A 33 -6.66 -12.27 -7.19
N CYS A 34 -7.48 -13.28 -6.86
CA CYS A 34 -7.76 -14.38 -7.77
C CYS A 34 -8.34 -13.91 -9.10
N ARG A 35 -9.25 -12.91 -9.09
CA ARG A 35 -9.82 -12.33 -10.33
C ARG A 35 -8.81 -11.53 -11.14
N MET A 36 -7.77 -10.98 -10.52
CA MET A 36 -6.66 -10.30 -11.19
C MET A 36 -5.64 -11.28 -11.81
N GLY A 37 -5.90 -12.59 -11.72
CA GLY A 37 -5.02 -13.63 -12.26
C GLY A 37 -3.83 -13.92 -11.36
N PHE A 38 -4.02 -13.87 -10.04
CA PHE A 38 -3.00 -14.30 -9.09
C PHE A 38 -2.83 -15.83 -9.15
N ALA A 39 -1.63 -16.27 -9.54
CA ALA A 39 -1.28 -17.68 -9.71
C ALA A 39 -0.63 -18.33 -8.47
N GLY A 40 -0.46 -17.58 -7.38
CA GLY A 40 0.18 -18.06 -6.14
C GLY A 40 -0.79 -18.70 -5.15
N SER A 41 -0.24 -19.18 -4.02
CA SER A 41 -1.06 -19.65 -2.90
C SER A 41 -1.75 -18.49 -2.19
N VAL A 42 -3.08 -18.54 -2.13
CA VAL A 42 -3.93 -17.49 -1.53
C VAL A 42 -3.69 -17.31 -0.02
N ASN A 43 -3.13 -18.32 0.65
CA ASN A 43 -2.74 -18.24 2.06
C ASN A 43 -1.22 -18.18 2.27
N GLY A 44 -0.46 -18.06 1.17
CA GLY A 44 1.00 -17.94 1.20
C GLY A 44 1.47 -16.50 1.11
N ARG A 45 2.78 -16.35 0.91
CA ARG A 45 3.40 -15.04 0.66
C ARG A 45 2.91 -14.47 -0.66
N MET A 46 2.32 -13.29 -0.60
CA MET A 46 1.76 -12.60 -1.75
C MET A 46 2.88 -11.90 -2.50
N GLN A 47 3.23 -12.40 -3.69
CA GLN A 47 4.28 -11.83 -4.52
C GLN A 47 3.71 -11.08 -5.72
N LYS A 48 4.31 -9.92 -6.05
CA LYS A 48 3.92 -9.15 -7.24
C LYS A 48 4.11 -9.91 -8.55
N THR A 49 5.03 -10.89 -8.57
CA THR A 49 5.35 -11.73 -9.73
C THR A 49 4.23 -12.70 -10.10
N SER A 50 3.37 -13.05 -9.14
CA SER A 50 2.29 -14.02 -9.31
C SER A 50 1.06 -13.43 -10.00
N PHE A 51 1.03 -12.13 -10.30
CA PHE A 51 -0.06 -11.50 -11.04
C PHE A 51 0.09 -11.65 -12.55
N SER A 52 -1.05 -11.58 -13.24
CA SER A 52 -1.07 -11.39 -14.69
C SER A 52 -0.39 -10.08 -15.11
N HIS A 53 0.09 -10.01 -16.35
CA HIS A 53 0.98 -8.93 -16.82
C HIS A 53 0.41 -7.52 -16.61
N ALA A 54 -0.91 -7.35 -16.80
CA ALA A 54 -1.59 -6.06 -16.61
C ALA A 54 -1.60 -5.60 -15.15
N TYR A 55 -1.92 -6.49 -14.20
CA TYR A 55 -1.99 -6.14 -12.78
C TYR A 55 -0.62 -6.15 -12.10
N LYS A 56 0.36 -6.86 -12.67
CA LYS A 56 1.75 -6.88 -12.20
C LYS A 56 2.39 -5.49 -12.21
N PHE A 57 2.17 -4.70 -13.27
CA PHE A 57 2.73 -3.35 -13.36
C PHE A 57 2.11 -2.41 -12.30
N MET A 58 0.79 -2.46 -12.13
CA MET A 58 0.10 -1.66 -11.11
C MET A 58 0.56 -2.03 -9.69
N ALA A 59 0.63 -3.33 -9.37
CA ALA A 59 1.13 -3.80 -8.08
C ALA A 59 2.59 -3.37 -7.85
N HIS A 60 3.42 -3.41 -8.89
CA HIS A 60 4.79 -2.92 -8.83
C HIS A 60 4.87 -1.42 -8.49
N CYS A 61 4.09 -0.57 -9.15
CA CYS A 61 4.07 0.87 -8.88
C CYS A 61 3.62 1.19 -7.44
N VAL A 62 2.52 0.57 -6.98
CA VAL A 62 2.01 0.82 -5.62
C VAL A 62 2.98 0.29 -4.56
N LEU A 63 3.53 -0.91 -4.78
CA LEU A 63 4.54 -1.46 -3.90
C LEU A 63 5.77 -0.55 -3.84
N HIS A 64 6.30 -0.07 -4.96
CA HIS A 64 7.46 0.84 -4.93
C HIS A 64 7.18 2.19 -4.28
N ALA A 65 5.96 2.73 -4.44
CA ALA A 65 5.59 4.01 -3.83
C ALA A 65 5.41 3.93 -2.31
N LEU A 66 4.94 2.79 -1.80
CA LEU A 66 4.56 2.62 -0.39
C LEU A 66 5.48 1.66 0.39
N SER A 67 6.37 0.95 -0.29
CA SER A 67 7.29 0.02 0.36
C SER A 67 8.29 0.80 1.21
N HIS A 68 8.41 0.35 2.45
CA HIS A 68 9.46 0.72 3.37
C HIS A 68 10.53 -0.38 3.33
N ARG A 69 11.80 -0.01 3.49
CA ARG A 69 12.98 -0.87 3.28
C ARG A 69 13.03 -2.16 4.14
N LYS A 70 12.11 -2.34 5.11
CA LYS A 70 12.02 -3.55 5.95
C LYS A 70 11.27 -4.71 5.28
N GLY A 71 10.48 -4.45 4.22
CA GLY A 71 9.81 -5.50 3.43
C GLY A 71 10.63 -5.92 2.21
N GLY A 72 10.51 -7.18 1.79
CA GLY A 72 11.11 -7.65 0.54
C GLY A 72 10.53 -6.91 -0.67
N TYR A 73 11.36 -6.58 -1.67
CA TYR A 73 10.94 -5.84 -2.87
C TYR A 73 9.85 -6.52 -3.71
N ASP A 74 9.62 -7.81 -3.49
CA ASP A 74 8.64 -8.58 -4.24
C ASP A 74 7.42 -9.01 -3.39
N GLU A 75 7.52 -8.88 -2.06
CA GLU A 75 6.50 -9.33 -1.11
C GLU A 75 5.55 -8.18 -0.74
N THR A 76 4.28 -8.37 -1.06
CA THR A 76 3.21 -7.42 -0.76
C THR A 76 2.71 -7.60 0.68
N GLN A 77 2.79 -6.52 1.47
CA GLN A 77 2.24 -6.45 2.82
C GLN A 77 0.73 -6.21 2.78
N ASP A 78 -0.01 -6.62 3.83
CA ASP A 78 -1.48 -6.56 3.89
C ASP A 78 -2.06 -5.18 3.59
N TYR A 79 -1.45 -4.10 4.10
CA TYR A 79 -1.91 -2.74 3.84
C TYR A 79 -1.78 -2.34 2.37
N ILE A 80 -0.72 -2.80 1.69
CA ILE A 80 -0.53 -2.58 0.23
C ILE A 80 -1.61 -3.34 -0.53
N MET A 81 -1.97 -4.54 -0.07
CA MET A 81 -3.04 -5.32 -0.67
C MET A 81 -4.40 -4.65 -0.54
N ASN A 82 -4.68 -4.05 0.62
CA ASN A 82 -5.90 -3.28 0.85
C ASN A 82 -5.96 -2.05 -0.07
N ILE A 83 -4.85 -1.32 -0.23
CA ILE A 83 -4.77 -0.15 -1.11
C ILE A 83 -5.00 -0.55 -2.57
N ILE A 84 -4.33 -1.60 -3.06
CA ILE A 84 -4.55 -2.11 -4.42
C ILE A 84 -6.01 -2.54 -4.61
N ALA A 85 -6.59 -3.23 -3.64
CA ALA A 85 -7.99 -3.67 -3.73
C ALA A 85 -8.97 -2.50 -3.78
N CYS A 86 -8.77 -1.47 -2.95
CA CYS A 86 -9.61 -0.27 -2.98
C CYS A 86 -9.44 0.55 -4.25
N LEU A 87 -8.21 0.62 -4.81
CA LEU A 87 -7.96 1.26 -6.10
C LEU A 87 -8.71 0.56 -7.23
N VAL A 88 -8.61 -0.77 -7.31
CA VAL A 88 -9.26 -1.57 -8.36
C VAL A 88 -10.79 -1.55 -8.23
N LEU A 89 -11.30 -1.58 -6.99
CA LEU A 89 -12.74 -1.53 -6.74
C LEU A 89 -13.31 -0.10 -6.73
N ASN A 90 -12.46 0.92 -6.90
CA ASN A 90 -12.81 2.33 -6.77
C ASN A 90 -13.60 2.62 -5.47
N ARG A 91 -13.12 2.08 -4.34
CA ARG A 91 -13.73 2.24 -3.01
C ARG A 91 -12.98 3.29 -2.19
N PRO A 92 -13.69 4.04 -1.33
CA PRO A 92 -13.05 4.97 -0.40
C PRO A 92 -12.11 4.20 0.54
N TYR A 93 -10.91 4.75 0.76
CA TYR A 93 -9.90 4.17 1.63
C TYR A 93 -9.02 5.28 2.20
N ASN A 94 -8.77 5.22 3.51
CA ASN A 94 -7.98 6.24 4.21
C ASN A 94 -6.48 5.93 4.10
N ILE A 95 -5.88 6.26 2.95
CA ILE A 95 -4.45 6.09 2.68
C ILE A 95 -3.61 6.98 3.62
N SER A 96 -4.08 8.20 3.90
CA SER A 96 -3.38 9.19 4.74
C SER A 96 -3.14 8.67 6.15
N GLN A 97 -4.14 8.00 6.75
CA GLN A 97 -4.00 7.39 8.08
C GLN A 97 -2.96 6.27 8.08
N VAL A 98 -3.00 5.38 7.08
CA VAL A 98 -2.03 4.27 6.93
C VAL A 98 -0.60 4.80 6.80
N ILE A 99 -0.40 5.84 5.98
CA ILE A 99 0.89 6.51 5.83
C ILE A 99 1.34 7.12 7.16
N PHE A 100 0.44 7.78 7.90
CA PHE A 100 0.76 8.40 9.19
C PHE A 100 1.19 7.36 10.22
N ASP A 101 0.46 6.25 10.32
CA ASP A 101 0.73 5.18 11.29
C ASP A 101 2.11 4.56 11.04
N HIS A 102 2.42 4.22 9.78
CA HIS A 102 3.74 3.69 9.42
C HIS A 102 4.88 4.70 9.58
N MET A 103 4.64 6.00 9.36
CA MET A 103 5.64 7.02 9.67
C MET A 103 5.89 7.13 11.18
N SER A 104 4.83 7.06 11.99
CA SER A 104 4.91 7.09 13.46
C SER A 104 5.68 5.88 14.01
N GLU A 105 5.39 4.68 13.47
CA GLU A 105 6.10 3.43 13.80
C GLU A 105 7.58 3.51 13.43
N ASN A 106 7.92 4.00 12.23
CA ASN A 106 9.31 4.13 11.81
C ASN A 106 10.14 5.08 12.69
N VAL A 107 9.53 6.17 13.16
CA VAL A 107 10.17 7.11 14.10
C VAL A 107 10.45 6.43 15.44
N LYS A 108 9.52 5.61 15.95
CA LYS A 108 9.71 4.85 17.20
C LYS A 108 10.82 3.81 17.08
N ASP A 109 10.91 3.14 15.93
CA ASP A 109 11.92 2.12 15.65
C ASP A 109 13.31 2.69 15.31
N GLY A 110 13.50 4.01 15.34
CA GLY A 110 14.78 4.66 15.00
C GLY A 110 15.22 4.44 13.55
N SER A 111 14.32 3.95 12.69
CA SER A 111 14.60 3.56 11.31
C SER A 111 14.51 4.79 10.41
N LYS A 112 15.65 5.27 9.88
CA LYS A 112 15.73 6.45 9.00
C LYS A 112 15.20 6.25 7.57
N SER A 113 14.62 5.09 7.27
CA SER A 113 14.17 4.74 5.93
C SER A 113 12.73 5.20 5.74
N PHE A 114 12.56 6.45 5.32
CA PHE A 114 11.25 7.03 5.06
C PHE A 114 10.62 6.44 3.79
N LEU A 115 9.30 6.28 3.87
CA LEU A 115 8.36 6.02 2.80
C LEU A 115 8.78 6.73 1.49
N CYS A 116 9.01 5.97 0.42
CA CYS A 116 9.50 6.49 -0.85
C CYS A 116 8.36 7.13 -1.65
N ILE A 117 7.78 8.21 -1.13
CA ILE A 117 6.77 8.97 -1.87
C ILE A 117 7.52 9.81 -2.91
N LEU A 118 7.69 9.23 -4.09
CA LEU A 118 8.22 9.84 -5.32
C LEU A 118 9.68 10.33 -5.23
N GLY A 119 10.60 9.36 -5.18
CA GLY A 119 11.95 9.52 -5.70
C GLY A 119 12.17 8.55 -6.86
N LEU A 120 11.85 8.98 -8.10
CA LEU A 120 12.49 8.42 -9.29
C LEU A 120 13.99 8.68 -9.18
N SER A 121 14.71 7.81 -8.47
CA SER A 121 16.15 7.76 -8.53
C SER A 121 16.55 6.31 -8.53
N ARG A 122 17.08 5.90 -9.69
CA ARG A 122 17.58 4.57 -10.06
C ARG A 122 16.53 3.60 -10.64
N CYS A 123 15.98 4.01 -11.79
CA CYS A 123 16.07 3.13 -12.95
C CYS A 123 17.42 3.41 -13.63
#